data_AF-A0A432UA07-F1
#
_entry.id   AF-A0A432UA07-F1
#
_cell.length_a   1.000
_cell.length_b   1.000
_cell.length_c   1.000
_cell.angle_alpha   90.00
_cell.angle_beta   90.00
_cell.angle_gamma   90.00
#
_symmetry.space_group_name_H-M   'P 1'
#
loop_
_entity.id
_entity.type
_entity.pdbx_description
1 polymer ?
#
loop_
_entity_poly.entity_id
_entity_poly.type
_entity_poly.pdbx_seq_one_letter_code
_entity_poly.pdbx_strand_id
1 'polypeptide(L)'
;MIEGIGYMNFTYGNLLFLPVGAEIFVYLLFGFRVLPGVMIANTIVGYFLWNSWFGNDLNGFIGHVIIGSLSPLLALYIMKIFNLSNFIDSKLIEYKHILFSIILTALISTLGKFMFFWGIIKEPIEPLSFISSYMAGDILGGAVFIYFAIKILHPLLLRFKLT
;
A
#
# COMPACT_ATOMS: atom_id res chain seq x y z
N MET A 1 8.12 -13.56 26.06
CA MET A 1 9.44 -13.00 25.75
C MET A 1 9.21 -11.59 25.26
N ILE A 2 9.46 -10.60 26.11
CA ILE A 2 9.40 -9.17 25.79
C ILE A 2 10.83 -8.69 26.03
N GLU A 3 11.61 -8.54 24.96
CA GLU A 3 12.92 -7.90 24.91
C GLU A 3 13.35 -7.74 23.43
N GLY A 4 13.84 -6.54 23.06
CA GLY A 4 14.30 -6.14 21.72
C GLY A 4 13.15 -5.69 20.81
N ILE A 5 12.92 -4.40 20.54
CA ILE A 5 13.79 -3.53 19.72
C ILE A 5 14.74 -4.33 18.81
N GLY A 6 14.23 -5.40 18.19
CA GLY A 6 14.89 -6.00 17.06
C GLY A 6 14.87 -4.98 15.94
N TYR A 7 16.02 -4.78 15.30
CA TYR A 7 16.06 -4.33 13.91
C TYR A 7 14.87 -4.95 13.19
N MET A 8 13.91 -4.13 12.75
CA MET A 8 12.80 -4.65 11.95
C MET A 8 13.45 -5.22 10.69
N ASN A 9 13.63 -6.55 10.66
CA ASN A 9 14.24 -7.23 9.55
C ASN A 9 13.45 -6.87 8.30
N PHE A 10 14.09 -6.10 7.43
CA PHE A 10 13.54 -5.68 6.14
C PHE A 10 13.10 -6.90 5.30
N THR A 11 13.64 -8.07 5.61
CA THR A 11 13.30 -9.36 4.99
C THR A 11 11.83 -9.76 5.13
N TYR A 12 11.12 -9.27 6.16
CA TYR A 12 9.73 -9.66 6.42
C TYR A 12 8.78 -8.48 6.41
N GLY A 13 7.68 -8.64 5.68
CA GLY A 13 6.58 -7.68 5.68
C GLY A 13 5.90 -7.63 7.05
N ASN A 14 5.41 -6.43 7.42
CA ASN A 14 4.55 -6.29 8.59
C ASN A 14 3.19 -6.96 8.30
N LEU A 15 2.75 -7.86 9.18
CA LEU A 15 1.48 -8.59 9.03
C LEU A 15 0.25 -7.68 8.89
N LEU A 16 0.32 -6.46 9.41
CA LEU A 16 -0.76 -5.47 9.34
C LEU A 16 -0.24 -4.15 8.76
N PHE A 17 -0.05 -4.11 7.44
CA PHE A 17 0.45 -2.93 6.75
C PHE A 17 -0.70 -2.04 6.23
N LEU A 18 -1.22 -1.20 7.12
CA LEU A 18 -2.33 -0.27 6.85
C LEU A 18 -2.13 0.74 5.70
N PRO A 19 -0.92 1.24 5.39
CA PRO A 19 -0.73 2.28 4.37
C PRO A 19 -1.32 1.93 3.01
N VAL A 20 -1.26 0.66 2.57
CA VAL A 20 -1.83 0.25 1.27
C VAL A 20 -3.31 0.59 1.16
N GLY A 21 -4.09 0.33 2.20
CA GLY A 21 -5.51 0.69 2.22
C GLY A 21 -5.74 2.20 2.25
N ALA A 22 -4.88 2.94 2.97
CA ALA A 22 -4.96 4.39 3.04
C ALA A 22 -4.69 5.03 1.67
N GLU A 23 -3.67 4.58 0.95
CA GLU A 23 -3.33 5.07 -0.38
C GLU A 23 -4.47 4.81 -1.37
N ILE A 24 -4.96 3.57 -1.44
CA ILE A 24 -6.11 3.20 -2.29
C ILE A 24 -7.33 4.07 -1.94
N PHE A 25 -7.60 4.30 -0.65
CA PHE A 25 -8.71 5.12 -0.21
C PHE A 25 -8.60 6.58 -0.64
N VAL A 26 -7.39 7.16 -0.61
CA VAL A 26 -7.18 8.53 -1.08
C VAL A 26 -7.33 8.61 -2.61
N TYR A 27 -6.84 7.61 -3.35
CA TYR A 27 -7.10 7.51 -4.80
C TYR A 27 -8.59 7.36 -5.13
N LEU A 28 -9.35 6.65 -4.31
CA LEU A 28 -10.81 6.53 -4.45
C LEU A 28 -11.50 7.89 -4.30
N LEU A 29 -11.11 8.67 -3.29
CA LEU A 29 -11.77 9.95 -3.00
C LEU A 29 -11.44 11.05 -4.00
N PHE A 30 -10.24 11.05 -4.55
CA PHE A 30 -9.69 12.22 -5.27
C PHE A 30 -9.10 11.87 -6.65
N GLY A 31 -9.15 10.61 -7.05
CA GLY A 31 -8.61 10.12 -8.33
C GLY A 31 -7.09 10.24 -8.43
N PHE A 32 -6.57 10.19 -9.65
CA PHE A 32 -5.13 10.09 -9.93
C PHE A 32 -4.28 11.30 -9.51
N ARG A 33 -4.90 12.46 -9.25
CA ARG A 33 -4.19 13.72 -8.96
C ARG A 33 -3.50 13.73 -7.58
N VAL A 34 -3.79 12.75 -6.73
CA VAL A 34 -3.25 12.66 -5.37
C VAL A 34 -1.86 12.05 -5.26
N LEU A 35 -1.29 11.51 -6.35
CA LEU A 35 0.03 10.89 -6.33
C LEU A 35 1.10 11.75 -5.61
N PRO A 36 1.26 13.07 -5.87
CA PRO A 36 2.24 13.88 -5.16
C PRO A 36 1.98 13.93 -3.65
N GLY A 37 0.72 14.01 -3.23
CA GLY A 37 0.34 14.01 -1.82
C GLY A 37 0.64 12.67 -1.15
N VAL A 38 0.39 11.56 -1.83
CA VAL A 38 0.72 10.21 -1.34
C VAL A 38 2.23 10.06 -1.17
N MET A 39 3.03 10.50 -2.15
CA MET A 39 4.49 10.43 -2.06
C MET A 39 5.04 11.30 -0.92
N ILE A 40 4.51 12.50 -0.72
CA ILE A 40 4.90 13.37 0.40
C ILE A 40 4.53 12.71 1.74
N ALA A 41 3.33 12.15 1.86
CA ALA A 41 2.90 11.47 3.07
C ALA A 41 3.81 10.26 3.39
N ASN A 42 4.09 9.41 2.41
CA ASN A 42 5.02 8.28 2.57
C ASN A 42 6.45 8.73 2.89
N THR A 43 6.85 9.90 2.40
CA THR A 43 8.16 10.48 2.73
C THR A 43 8.23 10.89 4.20
N ILE A 44 7.23 11.64 4.66
CA ILE A 44 7.14 12.12 6.06
C ILE A 44 7.03 10.91 7.01
N VAL A 45 6.12 9.98 6.72
CA VAL A 45 5.93 8.78 7.55
C VAL A 45 7.20 7.92 7.56
N GLY A 46 7.80 7.66 6.40
CA GLY A 46 8.99 6.83 6.31
C GLY A 46 10.20 7.41 7.03
N TYR A 47 10.38 8.73 6.95
CA TYR A 47 11.47 9.41 7.63
C TYR A 47 11.26 9.49 9.15
N PHE A 48 10.10 9.99 9.60
CA PHE A 48 9.87 10.28 11.02
C PHE A 48 9.36 9.09 11.83
N LEU A 49 8.57 8.18 11.25
CA LEU A 49 7.93 7.08 11.98
C LEU A 49 8.62 5.73 11.76
N TRP A 50 9.33 5.54 10.65
CA TRP A 50 10.02 4.27 10.34
C TRP A 50 11.53 4.36 10.40
N ASN A 51 12.11 5.37 11.05
CA ASN A 51 13.57 5.53 11.18
C ASN A 51 14.29 5.43 9.83
N SER A 52 13.95 6.34 8.91
CA SER A 52 14.46 6.32 7.52
C SER A 52 14.22 4.99 6.80
N TRP A 53 12.95 4.55 6.76
CA TRP A 53 12.53 3.29 6.12
C TRP A 53 13.33 2.07 6.60
N PHE A 54 13.28 1.84 7.90
CA PHE A 54 13.94 0.74 8.60
C PHE A 54 15.47 0.77 8.46
N GLY A 55 16.05 1.98 8.39
CA GLY A 55 17.50 2.17 8.24
C GLY A 55 18.05 1.91 6.84
N ASN A 56 17.20 1.90 5.80
CA ASN A 56 17.61 1.66 4.40
C ASN A 56 17.81 2.95 3.59
N ASP A 57 17.65 4.11 4.22
CA ASP A 57 17.87 5.44 3.63
C ASP A 57 17.28 5.56 2.21
N LEU A 58 18.11 5.83 1.21
CA LEU A 58 17.69 6.03 -0.19
C LEU A 58 17.03 4.78 -0.79
N ASN A 59 17.51 3.58 -0.45
CA ASN A 59 16.91 2.34 -0.95
C ASN A 59 15.51 2.14 -0.37
N GLY A 60 15.36 2.44 0.92
CA GLY A 60 14.07 2.42 1.59
C GLY A 60 13.10 3.46 1.00
N PHE A 61 13.59 4.67 0.69
CA PHE A 61 12.82 5.69 -0.02
C PHE A 61 12.30 5.18 -1.36
N ILE A 62 13.16 4.57 -2.19
CA ILE A 62 12.74 4.05 -3.50
C ILE A 62 11.69 2.94 -3.32
N GLY A 63 11.92 1.99 -2.42
CA GLY A 63 10.99 0.86 -2.23
C GLY A 63 9.64 1.23 -1.61
N HIS A 64 9.59 2.19 -0.69
CA HIS A 64 8.36 2.52 0.04
C HIS A 64 7.68 3.80 -0.47
N VAL A 65 8.42 4.77 -1.00
CA VAL A 65 7.83 5.99 -1.56
C VAL A 65 7.58 5.81 -3.04
N ILE A 66 8.60 5.46 -3.84
CA ILE A 66 8.42 5.38 -5.29
C ILE A 66 7.57 4.16 -5.64
N ILE A 67 8.03 2.96 -5.30
CA ILE A 67 7.33 1.72 -5.64
C ILE A 67 6.01 1.64 -4.87
N GLY A 68 6.03 1.95 -3.56
CA GLY A 68 4.83 1.97 -2.72
C GLY A 68 3.72 2.84 -3.30
N SER A 69 3.97 4.15 -3.51
CA SER A 69 2.94 5.08 -3.97
C SER A 69 2.50 4.86 -5.43
N LEU A 70 3.36 4.29 -6.29
CA LEU A 70 2.98 3.97 -7.66
C LEU A 70 2.18 2.66 -7.78
N SER A 71 2.29 1.75 -6.81
CA SER A 71 1.63 0.44 -6.90
C SER A 71 0.10 0.53 -6.92
N PRO A 72 -0.57 1.29 -6.03
CA PRO A 72 -2.02 1.49 -6.12
C PRO A 72 -2.42 2.16 -7.43
N LEU A 73 -1.65 3.16 -7.88
CA LEU A 73 -1.91 3.86 -9.12
C LEU A 73 -1.90 2.91 -10.33
N LEU A 74 -0.87 2.05 -10.42
CA LEU A 74 -0.76 1.04 -11.46
C LEU A 74 -1.88 0.01 -11.38
N ALA A 75 -2.25 -0.45 -10.18
CA ALA A 75 -3.36 -1.36 -9.98
C ALA A 75 -4.68 -0.78 -10.51
N LEU A 76 -4.97 0.48 -10.18
CA LEU A 76 -6.16 1.18 -10.66
C LEU A 76 -6.14 1.38 -12.18
N TYR A 77 -4.98 1.70 -12.75
CA TYR A 77 -4.82 1.86 -14.19
C TYR A 77 -5.04 0.54 -14.93
N ILE A 78 -4.49 -0.57 -14.43
CA ILE A 78 -4.73 -1.92 -14.95
C ILE A 78 -6.22 -2.25 -14.88
N MET A 79 -6.88 -2.06 -13.74
CA MET A 79 -8.31 -2.29 -13.60
C MET A 79 -9.14 -1.50 -14.61
N LYS A 80 -8.75 -0.26 -14.89
CA LYS A 80 -9.40 0.59 -15.91
C LYS A 80 -9.21 0.03 -17.32
N ILE A 81 -7.99 -0.37 -17.70
CA ILE A 81 -7.70 -0.94 -19.04
C ILE A 81 -8.54 -2.19 -19.29
N PHE A 82 -8.64 -3.08 -18.30
CA PHE A 82 -9.38 -4.33 -18.43
C PHE A 82 -10.90 -4.17 -18.21
N ASN A 83 -11.39 -2.93 -18.03
CA ASN A 83 -12.80 -2.63 -17.70
C ASN A 83 -13.31 -3.46 -16.49
N LEU A 84 -12.41 -3.78 -15.55
CA LEU A 84 -12.75 -4.59 -14.36
C LEU A 84 -13.53 -3.78 -13.33
N SER A 85 -13.49 -2.46 -13.44
CA SER A 85 -14.25 -1.56 -12.57
C SER A 85 -14.31 -0.17 -13.18
N ASN A 86 -15.44 0.51 -12.97
CA ASN A 86 -15.54 1.96 -13.13
C ASN A 86 -14.96 2.69 -11.91
N PHE A 87 -13.94 2.15 -11.25
CA PHE A 87 -13.50 2.49 -9.89
C PHE A 87 -13.30 3.99 -9.58
N ILE A 88 -12.95 4.77 -10.60
CA ILE A 88 -12.76 6.23 -10.52
C ILE A 88 -13.95 7.00 -11.09
N ASP A 89 -14.63 6.41 -12.08
CA ASP A 89 -15.70 7.06 -12.85
C ASP A 89 -17.09 6.83 -12.21
N SER A 90 -17.26 5.76 -11.44
CA SER A 90 -18.44 5.48 -10.63
C SER A 90 -18.31 6.21 -9.30
N LYS A 91 -19.30 7.05 -8.97
CA LYS A 91 -19.41 7.66 -7.65
C LYS A 91 -19.71 6.65 -6.53
N LEU A 92 -19.91 5.37 -6.84
CA LEU A 92 -20.29 4.35 -5.86
C LEU A 92 -19.07 3.53 -5.41
N ILE A 93 -18.90 3.43 -4.10
CA ILE A 93 -17.87 2.62 -3.45
C ILE A 93 -18.32 1.16 -3.44
N GLU A 94 -17.75 0.36 -4.32
CA GLU A 94 -18.02 -1.08 -4.41
C GLU A 94 -16.92 -1.92 -3.75
N TYR A 95 -17.23 -2.54 -2.61
CA TYR A 95 -16.25 -3.27 -1.80
C TYR A 95 -15.48 -4.36 -2.58
N LYS A 96 -16.12 -5.05 -3.52
CA LYS A 96 -15.49 -6.10 -4.32
C LYS A 96 -14.35 -5.57 -5.18
N HIS A 97 -14.56 -4.41 -5.82
CA HIS A 97 -13.53 -3.79 -6.62
C HIS A 97 -12.40 -3.25 -5.75
N ILE A 98 -12.69 -2.80 -4.53
CA ILE A 98 -11.66 -2.29 -3.61
C ILE A 98 -10.79 -3.42 -3.11
N LEU A 99 -11.40 -4.53 -2.72
CA LEU A 99 -10.67 -5.72 -2.32
C LEU A 99 -9.79 -6.25 -3.45
N PHE A 100 -10.29 -6.25 -4.69
CA PHE A 100 -9.48 -6.62 -5.85
C PHE A 100 -8.31 -5.64 -6.08
N SER A 101 -8.56 -4.33 -5.96
CA SER A 101 -7.53 -3.30 -6.04
C SER A 101 -6.45 -3.51 -4.98
N ILE A 102 -6.82 -3.86 -3.74
CA ILE A 102 -5.87 -4.19 -2.66
C ILE A 102 -4.99 -5.37 -3.06
N ILE A 103 -5.58 -6.46 -3.54
CA ILE A 103 -4.82 -7.65 -3.95
C ILE A 103 -3.85 -7.32 -5.08
N LEU A 104 -4.31 -6.59 -6.09
CA LEU A 104 -3.48 -6.21 -7.23
C LEU A 104 -2.37 -5.24 -6.83
N THR A 105 -2.67 -4.29 -5.95
CA THR A 105 -1.70 -3.35 -5.38
C THR A 105 -0.63 -4.08 -4.59
N ALA A 106 -1.02 -5.02 -3.71
CA ALA A 106 -0.12 -5.83 -2.91
C ALA A 106 0.81 -6.69 -3.79
N LEU A 107 0.29 -7.23 -4.89
CA LEU A 107 1.08 -7.98 -5.85
C LEU A 107 2.14 -7.08 -6.52
N ILE A 108 1.72 -5.93 -7.05
CA ILE A 108 2.62 -4.98 -7.74
C ILE A 108 3.67 -4.44 -6.78
N SER A 109 3.27 -4.03 -5.57
CA SER A 109 4.16 -3.47 -4.56
C SER A 109 5.21 -4.50 -4.13
N THR A 110 4.79 -5.73 -3.86
CA THR A 110 5.65 -6.78 -3.35
C THR A 110 6.65 -7.22 -4.40
N LEU A 111 6.20 -7.44 -5.64
CA LEU A 111 7.09 -7.80 -6.74
C LEU A 111 8.04 -6.66 -7.08
N GLY A 112 7.57 -5.42 -7.12
CA GLY A 112 8.41 -4.25 -7.38
C GLY A 112 9.50 -4.08 -6.33
N LYS A 113 9.12 -4.14 -5.03
CA LYS A 113 10.06 -4.09 -3.91
C LYS A 113 11.05 -5.26 -3.99
N PHE A 114 10.57 -6.48 -4.20
CA PHE A 114 11.43 -7.65 -4.31
C PHE A 114 12.46 -7.50 -5.42
N MET A 115 12.04 -7.16 -6.63
CA MET A 115 12.95 -6.94 -7.77
C MET A 115 13.97 -5.83 -7.51
N PHE A 116 13.57 -4.77 -6.82
CA PHE A 116 14.46 -3.67 -6.45
C PHE A 116 15.47 -4.10 -5.39
N PHE A 117 15.02 -4.69 -4.29
CA PHE A 117 15.87 -5.01 -3.15
C PHE A 117 16.78 -6.21 -3.37
N TRP A 118 16.36 -7.19 -4.17
CA TRP A 118 17.14 -8.39 -4.49
C TRP A 118 18.54 -8.07 -5.01
N GLY A 119 18.70 -7.01 -5.80
CA GLY A 119 19.98 -6.63 -6.39
C GLY A 119 20.80 -5.63 -5.57
N ILE A 120 20.26 -5.11 -4.46
CA ILE A 120 20.80 -3.92 -3.80
C ILE A 120 21.13 -4.17 -2.34
N ILE A 121 20.31 -4.95 -1.63
CA ILE A 121 20.53 -5.25 -0.21
C ILE A 121 21.55 -6.39 -0.09
N LYS A 122 22.49 -6.23 0.85
CA LYS A 122 23.57 -7.22 1.09
C LYS A 122 23.08 -8.48 1.81
N GLU A 123 21.98 -8.39 2.54
CA GLU A 123 21.37 -9.50 3.23
C GLU A 123 20.66 -10.44 2.25
N PRO A 124 20.83 -11.77 2.39
CA PRO A 124 20.12 -12.71 1.54
C PRO A 124 18.62 -12.64 1.79
N ILE A 125 17.86 -12.29 0.75
CA ILE A 125 16.40 -12.27 0.77
C ILE A 125 15.90 -13.62 0.28
N GLU A 126 15.23 -14.39 1.14
CA GLU A 126 14.55 -15.61 0.71
C GLU A 126 13.25 -15.23 -0.03
N PRO A 127 13.11 -15.55 -1.33
CA PRO A 127 12.01 -15.05 -2.15
C PRO A 127 10.63 -15.36 -1.61
N LEU A 128 10.42 -16.60 -1.17
CA LEU A 128 9.08 -17.06 -0.80
C LEU A 128 8.63 -16.36 0.49
N SER A 129 9.53 -16.26 1.47
CA SER A 129 9.29 -15.56 2.74
C SER A 129 9.04 -14.06 2.53
N PHE A 130 9.82 -13.41 1.67
CA PHE A 130 9.63 -11.99 1.37
C PHE A 130 8.27 -11.77 0.69
N ILE A 131 8.01 -12.49 -0.41
CA ILE A 131 6.79 -12.30 -1.19
C ILE A 131 5.55 -12.62 -0.37
N SER A 132 5.55 -13.75 0.34
CA SER A 132 4.39 -14.16 1.14
C SER A 132 4.11 -13.21 2.30
N SER A 133 5.14 -12.76 3.03
CA SER A 133 4.95 -11.87 4.18
C SER A 133 4.50 -10.47 3.79
N TYR A 134 5.11 -9.87 2.76
CA TYR A 134 4.71 -8.55 2.26
C TYR A 134 3.32 -8.58 1.64
N MET A 135 3.04 -9.56 0.79
CA MET A 135 1.75 -9.64 0.12
C MET A 135 0.61 -9.92 1.12
N ALA A 136 0.82 -10.83 2.09
CA ALA A 136 -0.17 -11.07 3.14
C ALA A 136 -0.39 -9.82 4.01
N GLY A 137 0.68 -9.13 4.38
CA GLY A 137 0.65 -7.91 5.17
C GLY A 137 -0.11 -6.77 4.50
N ASP A 138 0.17 -6.54 3.21
CA ASP A 138 -0.47 -5.52 2.39
C ASP A 138 -1.97 -5.84 2.16
N ILE A 139 -2.32 -7.11 1.92
CA ILE A 139 -3.72 -7.52 1.74
C ILE A 139 -4.51 -7.36 3.04
N LEU A 140 -4.00 -7.91 4.14
CA LEU A 140 -4.68 -7.85 5.44
C LEU A 140 -4.78 -6.39 5.93
N GLY A 141 -3.68 -5.66 5.89
CA GLY A 141 -3.63 -4.25 6.28
C GLY A 141 -4.55 -3.38 5.43
N GLY A 142 -4.55 -3.58 4.10
CA GLY A 142 -5.43 -2.87 3.19
C GLY A 142 -6.90 -3.13 3.46
N ALA A 143 -7.29 -4.40 3.63
CA ALA A 143 -8.67 -4.79 3.90
C ALA A 143 -9.16 -4.24 5.26
N VAL A 144 -8.33 -4.36 6.30
CA VAL A 144 -8.64 -3.83 7.64
C VAL A 144 -8.83 -2.31 7.58
N PHE A 145 -7.90 -1.58 6.94
CA PHE A 145 -8.01 -0.13 6.82
C PHE A 145 -9.30 0.28 6.10
N ILE A 146 -9.60 -0.30 4.94
CA ILE A 146 -10.80 0.04 4.16
C ILE A 146 -12.08 -0.24 4.95
N TYR A 147 -12.15 -1.38 5.63
CA TYR A 147 -13.31 -1.71 6.47
C TYR A 147 -13.57 -0.63 7.52
N PHE A 148 -12.53 -0.21 8.25
CA PHE A 148 -12.67 0.85 9.26
C PHE A 148 -12.93 2.22 8.63
N ALA A 149 -12.25 2.57 7.54
CA ALA A 149 -12.43 3.84 6.85
C ALA A 149 -13.87 4.02 6.39
N ILE A 150 -14.46 3.03 5.73
CA ILE A 150 -15.86 3.06 5.30
C ILE A 150 -16.80 3.16 6.51
N LYS A 151 -16.56 2.37 7.56
CA LYS A 151 -17.44 2.33 8.74
C LYS A 151 -17.43 3.65 9.53
N ILE A 152 -16.25 4.22 9.74
CA ILE A 152 -16.07 5.48 10.50
C ILE A 152 -16.54 6.67 9.67
N LEU A 153 -16.23 6.69 8.37
CA LEU A 153 -16.56 7.81 7.48
C LEU A 153 -17.93 7.66 6.82
N HIS A 154 -18.69 6.60 7.11
CA HIS A 154 -20.04 6.37 6.59
C HIS A 154 -20.96 7.61 6.56
N PRO A 155 -21.11 8.40 7.65
CA PRO A 155 -21.94 9.61 7.61
C PRO A 155 -21.43 10.66 6.62
N LEU A 156 -20.12 10.74 6.42
CA LEU A 156 -19.48 11.65 5.47
C LEU A 156 -19.64 11.13 4.03
N LEU A 157 -19.48 9.83 3.81
CA LEU A 157 -19.66 9.18 2.50
C LEU A 157 -21.10 9.32 1.98
N LEU A 158 -22.10 9.16 2.86
CA LEU A 158 -23.52 9.43 2.54
C LEU A 158 -23.74 10.89 2.12
N ARG A 159 -23.13 11.86 2.81
CA ARG A 159 -23.25 13.28 2.48
C ARG A 159 -22.69 13.60 1.09
N PHE A 160 -21.64 12.89 0.67
CA PHE A 160 -21.04 13.00 -0.67
C PHE A 160 -21.69 12.09 -1.72
N LYS A 161 -22.72 11.32 -1.36
CA LYS A 161 -23.39 10.33 -2.23
C LYS A 161 -22.42 9.29 -2.81
N LEU A 162 -21.46 8.85 -1.98
CA LEU A 162 -20.41 7.90 -2.36
C LEU A 162 -20.76 6.43 -2.04
N THR A 163 -21.81 6.22 -1.24
CA THR A 163 -22.42 4.95 -0.83
C THR A 163 -23.91 5.19 -0.75
#